data_AF-A0A9W8R4B5-F1
#
_entry.id   AF-A0A9W8R4B5-F1
#
_cell.length_a   1.000
_cell.length_b   1.000
_cell.length_c   1.000
_cell.angle_alpha   90.00
_cell.angle_beta   90.00
_cell.angle_gamma   90.00
#
_symmetry.space_group_name_H-M   'P 1'
#
loop_
_entity.id
_entity.type
_entity.pdbx_description
1 polymer ?
#
loop_
_entity_poly.entity_id
_entity_poly.type
_entity_poly.pdbx_seq_one_letter_code
_entity_poly.pdbx_strand_id
1 'polypeptide(L)'
;MSHALHQFRIRCIWARIYASIYSNAASQSHSDESYQAQVQSLRRELDEWMAATPPEPQRPGVPLTVFANAEDYKVTYNETILFLYRGQLTNRENVQDEVFLECMQAASDICQSCKRLYIGKPINYTWSTLHVIFLAGLTNLHCLWTSPAVRQAARIDSVSNSFTTCTMLLAIMAERWEGAAPYRDLFEALTSRAMAMLVERKQHEPLPTSPVGSTVPNIEDLTQWAAQIADVGMPDAFGSLLSGLIGDYSLEGQESNDSLWEF
;
A
#
# COMPACT_ATOMS: atom_id res chain seq x y z
N MET A 1 -27.32 -6.27 13.00
CA MET A 1 -26.97 -6.31 11.56
C MET A 1 -26.32 -7.65 11.26
N SER A 2 -26.63 -8.33 10.15
CA SER A 2 -25.97 -9.60 9.78
C SER A 2 -24.62 -9.35 9.09
N HIS A 3 -23.69 -10.30 9.15
CA HIS A 3 -22.40 -10.21 8.45
C HIS A 3 -22.56 -10.02 6.94
N ALA A 4 -23.54 -10.68 6.33
CA ALA A 4 -23.81 -10.55 4.90
C ALA A 4 -24.26 -9.12 4.53
N LEU A 5 -25.21 -8.55 5.28
CA LEU A 5 -25.64 -7.17 5.05
C LEU A 5 -24.50 -6.18 5.26
N HIS A 6 -23.67 -6.42 6.26
CA HIS A 6 -22.49 -5.61 6.54
C HIS A 6 -21.47 -5.65 5.38
N GLN A 7 -21.24 -6.82 4.78
CA GLN A 7 -20.40 -6.98 3.59
C GLN A 7 -21.01 -6.30 2.34
N PHE A 8 -22.33 -6.35 2.15
CA PHE A 8 -22.96 -5.60 1.06
C PHE A 8 -22.79 -4.08 1.22
N ARG A 9 -22.91 -3.55 2.44
CA ARG A 9 -22.73 -2.12 2.72
C ARG A 9 -21.36 -1.61 2.28
N ILE A 10 -20.28 -2.35 2.54
CA ILE A 10 -18.95 -1.90 2.11
C ILE A 10 -18.81 -1.87 0.58
N ARG A 11 -19.42 -2.83 -0.13
CA ARG A 11 -19.43 -2.82 -1.61
C ARG A 11 -20.17 -1.61 -2.17
N CYS A 12 -21.23 -1.15 -1.50
CA CYS A 12 -21.90 0.10 -1.85
C CYS A 12 -21.01 1.33 -1.62
N ILE A 13 -20.22 1.35 -0.53
CA ILE A 13 -19.24 2.42 -0.28
C ILE A 13 -18.19 2.44 -1.39
N TRP A 14 -17.64 1.28 -1.77
CA TRP A 14 -16.67 1.18 -2.87
C TRP A 14 -17.22 1.66 -4.21
N ALA A 15 -18.45 1.29 -4.55
CA ALA A 15 -19.10 1.75 -5.78
C ALA A 15 -19.24 3.28 -5.82
N ARG A 16 -19.53 3.91 -4.67
CA ARG A 16 -19.64 5.36 -4.55
C ARG A 16 -18.28 6.05 -4.59
N ILE A 17 -17.26 5.49 -3.94
CA ILE A 17 -15.87 5.93 -4.09
C ILE A 17 -15.49 5.94 -5.57
N TYR A 18 -15.78 4.85 -6.30
CA TYR A 18 -15.51 4.75 -7.73
C TYR A 18 -16.24 5.83 -8.53
N ALA A 19 -17.55 5.97 -8.33
CA ALA A 19 -18.35 6.97 -9.03
C ALA A 19 -17.88 8.41 -8.75
N SER A 20 -17.50 8.72 -7.51
CA SER A 20 -17.16 10.08 -7.06
C SER A 20 -15.71 10.48 -7.26
N ILE A 21 -14.77 9.54 -7.34
CA ILE A 21 -13.33 9.84 -7.36
C ILE A 21 -12.66 9.38 -8.66
N TYR A 22 -13.10 8.24 -9.21
CA TYR A 22 -12.41 7.58 -10.32
C TYR A 22 -13.14 7.66 -11.65
N SER A 23 -14.40 8.11 -11.67
CA SER A 23 -15.15 8.26 -12.92
C SER A 23 -14.73 9.51 -13.70
N ASN A 24 -14.75 9.43 -15.03
CA ASN A 24 -14.45 10.60 -15.89
C ASN A 24 -15.37 11.80 -15.62
N ALA A 25 -16.59 11.56 -15.12
CA ALA A 25 -17.53 12.61 -14.73
C ALA A 25 -17.09 13.36 -13.46
N ALA A 26 -16.44 12.66 -12.52
CA ALA A 26 -15.88 13.26 -11.32
C ALA A 26 -14.66 14.15 -11.62
N SER A 27 -13.83 13.77 -12.59
CA SER A 27 -12.60 14.51 -12.93
C SER A 27 -12.85 15.86 -13.62
N GLN A 28 -14.05 16.10 -14.18
CA GLN A 28 -14.34 17.26 -15.01
C GLN A 28 -15.12 18.39 -14.31
N SER A 29 -15.62 18.18 -13.08
CA SER A 29 -16.72 19.02 -12.55
C SER A 29 -16.61 19.51 -11.11
N HIS A 30 -15.58 19.12 -10.34
CA HIS A 30 -15.53 19.45 -8.92
C HIS A 30 -14.47 20.50 -8.57
N SER A 31 -14.89 21.55 -7.85
CA SER A 31 -13.97 22.38 -7.08
C SER A 31 -13.28 21.53 -6.00
N ASP A 32 -12.10 21.97 -5.56
CA ASP A 32 -11.34 21.30 -4.51
C ASP A 32 -12.15 21.15 -3.22
N GLU A 33 -12.92 22.16 -2.85
CA GLU A 33 -13.82 22.11 -1.69
C GLU A 33 -14.92 21.03 -1.83
N SER A 34 -15.51 20.90 -3.03
CA SER A 34 -16.54 19.90 -3.29
C SER A 34 -15.98 18.48 -3.23
N TYR A 35 -14.78 18.28 -3.78
CA TYR A 35 -14.07 17.01 -3.69
C TYR A 35 -13.75 16.64 -2.24
N GLN A 36 -13.19 17.58 -1.46
CA GLN A 36 -12.86 17.33 -0.06
C GLN A 36 -14.11 17.03 0.78
N ALA A 37 -15.21 17.74 0.55
CA ALA A 37 -16.47 17.45 1.22
C ALA A 37 -17.01 16.03 0.90
N GLN A 38 -16.89 15.58 -0.35
CA GLN A 38 -17.26 14.22 -0.74
C GLN A 38 -16.37 13.17 -0.06
N VAL A 39 -15.05 13.38 -0.06
CA VAL A 39 -14.09 12.49 0.63
C VAL A 39 -14.43 12.39 2.11
N GLN A 40 -14.64 13.51 2.80
CA GLN A 40 -15.00 13.53 4.22
C GLN A 40 -16.33 12.83 4.50
N SER A 41 -17.32 12.96 3.61
CA SER A 41 -18.58 12.23 3.75
C SER A 41 -18.39 10.73 3.64
N LEU A 42 -17.63 10.26 2.64
CA LEU A 42 -17.35 8.83 2.45
C LEU A 42 -16.48 8.27 3.58
N ARG A 43 -15.52 9.05 4.08
CA ARG A 43 -14.69 8.74 5.26
C ARG A 43 -15.54 8.46 6.49
N ARG A 44 -16.49 9.34 6.79
CA ARG A 44 -17.43 9.17 7.92
C ARG A 44 -18.30 7.93 7.76
N GLU A 45 -18.82 7.67 6.56
CA GLU A 45 -19.61 6.47 6.32
C GLU A 45 -18.80 5.18 6.51
N LEU A 46 -17.52 5.20 6.16
CA LEU A 46 -16.60 4.10 6.42
C LEU A 46 -16.35 3.90 7.93
N ASP A 47 -16.20 4.99 8.69
CA ASP A 47 -16.09 4.94 10.16
C ASP A 47 -17.33 4.33 10.80
N GLU A 48 -18.52 4.79 10.38
CA GLU A 48 -19.80 4.26 10.83
C GLU A 48 -19.97 2.79 10.45
N TRP A 49 -19.48 2.39 9.28
CA TRP A 49 -19.45 0.98 8.88
C TRP A 49 -18.59 0.18 9.86
N MET A 50 -17.34 0.57 10.10
CA MET A 50 -16.43 -0.13 11.01
C MET A 50 -16.98 -0.20 12.44
N ALA A 51 -17.57 0.89 12.94
CA ALA A 51 -18.19 0.93 14.27
C ALA A 51 -19.42 0.02 14.37
N ALA A 52 -20.12 -0.21 13.26
CA ALA A 52 -21.28 -1.11 13.20
C ALA A 52 -20.91 -2.59 12.97
N THR A 53 -19.62 -2.96 13.04
CA THR A 53 -19.17 -4.34 12.79
C THR A 53 -19.90 -5.33 13.72
N PRO A 54 -20.60 -6.35 13.18
CA PRO A 54 -21.26 -7.36 13.99
C PRO A 54 -20.22 -8.22 14.74
N PRO A 55 -20.55 -8.69 15.96
CA PRO A 55 -19.62 -9.50 16.75
C PRO A 55 -19.26 -10.79 16.01
N GLU A 56 -18.02 -11.25 16.18
CA GLU A 56 -17.55 -12.48 15.55
C GLU A 56 -18.41 -13.68 16.01
N PRO A 57 -18.93 -14.50 15.07
CA PRO A 57 -19.79 -15.61 15.43
C PRO A 57 -19.01 -16.65 16.23
N GLN A 58 -19.60 -17.14 17.31
CA GLN A 58 -19.01 -18.26 18.05
C GLN A 58 -19.14 -19.54 17.23
N ARG A 59 -18.01 -20.00 16.67
CA ARG A 59 -17.93 -21.23 15.88
C ARG A 59 -17.09 -22.26 16.64
N PRO A 60 -17.56 -23.51 16.79
CA PRO A 60 -16.70 -24.58 17.28
C PRO A 60 -15.64 -24.92 16.22
N GLY A 61 -14.37 -25.01 16.64
CA GLY A 61 -13.25 -25.38 15.77
C GLY A 61 -12.53 -24.21 15.11
N VAL A 62 -11.54 -24.55 14.27
CA VAL A 62 -10.69 -23.55 13.59
C VAL A 62 -11.44 -22.95 12.40
N PRO A 63 -11.53 -21.61 12.26
CA PRO A 63 -12.15 -20.98 11.11
C PRO A 63 -11.48 -21.37 9.79
N LEU A 64 -12.28 -21.78 8.81
CA LEU A 64 -11.83 -22.14 7.46
C LEU A 64 -12.04 -21.00 6.44
N THR A 65 -12.65 -19.89 6.86
CA THR A 65 -12.97 -18.76 6.01
C THR A 65 -12.63 -17.44 6.71
N VAL A 66 -12.29 -16.44 5.92
CA VAL A 66 -12.07 -15.06 6.40
C VAL A 66 -13.38 -14.36 6.76
N PHE A 67 -14.51 -14.84 6.22
CA PHE A 67 -15.80 -14.19 6.41
C PHE A 67 -16.24 -14.17 7.87
N ALA A 68 -16.65 -12.98 8.31
CA ALA A 68 -17.04 -12.69 9.68
C ALA A 68 -15.88 -12.71 10.68
N ASN A 69 -14.63 -12.58 10.23
CA ASN A 69 -13.47 -12.45 11.10
C ASN A 69 -13.14 -10.97 11.37
N ALA A 70 -12.77 -10.63 12.60
CA ALA A 70 -12.42 -9.27 12.98
C ALA A 70 -11.23 -8.69 12.17
N GLU A 71 -10.24 -9.52 11.80
CA GLU A 71 -9.10 -9.07 11.01
C GLU A 71 -9.47 -8.80 9.55
N ASP A 72 -10.42 -9.57 8.98
CA ASP A 72 -10.95 -9.33 7.62
C ASP A 72 -11.66 -7.96 7.54
N TYR A 73 -12.41 -7.58 8.58
CA TYR A 73 -13.02 -6.26 8.66
C TYR A 73 -11.99 -5.13 8.76
N LYS A 74 -10.89 -5.33 9.52
CA LYS A 74 -9.78 -4.37 9.58
C LYS A 74 -9.05 -4.23 8.26
N VAL A 75 -8.80 -5.35 7.55
CA VAL A 75 -8.20 -5.31 6.21
C VAL A 75 -9.10 -4.51 5.27
N THR A 76 -10.39 -4.84 5.23
CA THR A 76 -11.38 -4.17 4.38
C THR A 76 -11.48 -2.67 4.68
N TYR A 77 -11.50 -2.28 5.94
CA TYR A 77 -11.53 -0.88 6.37
C TYR A 77 -10.32 -0.11 5.85
N ASN A 78 -9.12 -0.62 6.13
CA ASN A 78 -7.88 0.04 5.74
C ASN A 78 -7.68 0.04 4.22
N GLU A 79 -8.04 -1.03 3.52
CA GLU A 79 -8.06 -1.07 2.05
C GLU A 79 -8.95 0.05 1.48
N THR A 80 -10.11 0.26 2.09
CA THR A 80 -11.04 1.33 1.68
C THR A 80 -10.48 2.72 1.94
N ILE A 81 -9.72 2.93 3.02
CA ILE A 81 -8.98 4.18 3.27
C ILE A 81 -8.01 4.45 2.11
N LEU A 82 -7.24 3.44 1.71
CA LEU A 82 -6.29 3.58 0.60
C LEU A 82 -7.02 3.93 -0.71
N PHE A 83 -8.15 3.27 -1.00
CA PHE A 83 -8.97 3.60 -2.17
C PHE A 83 -9.56 5.01 -2.11
N LEU A 84 -9.97 5.47 -0.94
CA LEU A 84 -10.57 6.79 -0.77
C LEU A 84 -9.55 7.91 -1.00
N TYR A 85 -8.35 7.78 -0.45
CA TYR A 85 -7.35 8.83 -0.50
C TYR A 85 -6.42 8.76 -1.71
N ARG A 86 -6.36 7.64 -2.43
CA ARG A 86 -5.47 7.51 -3.58
C ARG A 86 -5.66 8.60 -4.62
N GLY A 87 -6.90 9.03 -4.91
CA GLY A 87 -7.14 10.14 -5.84
C GLY A 87 -6.41 11.44 -5.44
N GLN A 88 -6.18 11.65 -4.14
CA GLN A 88 -5.34 12.73 -3.63
C GLN A 88 -3.87 12.42 -3.84
N LEU A 89 -3.43 11.23 -3.42
CA LEU A 89 -2.02 10.81 -3.47
C LEU A 89 -1.40 10.84 -4.88
N THR A 90 -2.17 10.59 -5.94
CA THR A 90 -1.62 10.47 -7.31
C THR A 90 -1.89 11.65 -8.22
N ASN A 91 -2.94 12.45 -7.95
CA ASN A 91 -3.44 13.42 -8.93
C ASN A 91 -3.42 14.87 -8.43
N ARG A 92 -2.96 15.14 -7.20
CA ARG A 92 -3.03 16.48 -6.60
C ARG A 92 -1.67 16.91 -6.06
N GLU A 93 -1.28 18.13 -6.39
CA GLU A 93 0.04 18.69 -6.03
C GLU A 93 0.14 19.14 -4.57
N ASN A 94 -0.99 19.38 -3.89
CA ASN A 94 -1.04 19.91 -2.51
C ASN A 94 -1.85 19.00 -1.57
N VAL A 95 -1.37 17.77 -1.38
CA VAL A 95 -1.97 16.83 -0.42
C VAL A 95 -1.47 17.16 0.99
N GLN A 96 -2.38 17.16 1.97
CA GLN A 96 -2.03 17.38 3.38
C GLN A 96 -1.19 16.22 3.92
N ASP A 97 -0.17 16.53 4.72
CA ASP A 97 0.74 15.52 5.27
C ASP A 97 0.02 14.46 6.11
N GLU A 98 -1.08 14.84 6.77
CA GLU A 98 -1.94 13.95 7.54
C GLU A 98 -2.51 12.81 6.69
N VAL A 99 -2.81 13.06 5.41
CA VAL A 99 -3.33 12.03 4.48
C VAL A 99 -2.25 10.99 4.19
N PHE A 100 -1.01 11.41 3.99
CA PHE A 100 0.10 10.48 3.78
C PHE A 100 0.38 9.64 5.03
N LEU A 101 0.36 10.27 6.22
CA LEU A 101 0.52 9.56 7.50
C LEU A 101 -0.60 8.53 7.73
N GLU A 102 -1.86 8.91 7.46
CA GLU A 102 -3.01 8.02 7.58
C GLU A 102 -2.91 6.84 6.60
N CYS A 103 -2.52 7.09 5.35
CA CYS A 103 -2.35 6.05 4.34
C CYS A 103 -1.21 5.09 4.68
N MET A 104 -0.08 5.59 5.17
CA MET A 104 1.03 4.75 5.62
C MET A 104 0.62 3.85 6.80
N GLN A 105 -0.14 4.41 7.76
CA GLN A 105 -0.65 3.65 8.90
C GLN A 105 -1.63 2.56 8.43
N ALA A 106 -2.62 2.92 7.61
CA ALA A 106 -3.60 1.99 7.06
C ALA A 106 -2.92 0.85 6.26
N ALA A 107 -1.92 1.18 5.45
CA ALA A 107 -1.14 0.22 4.69
C ALA A 107 -0.36 -0.75 5.61
N SER A 108 0.27 -0.24 6.67
CA SER A 108 0.93 -1.09 7.67
C SER A 108 -0.07 -2.01 8.38
N ASP A 109 -1.26 -1.51 8.72
CA ASP A 109 -2.31 -2.29 9.39
C ASP A 109 -2.91 -3.39 8.51
N ILE A 110 -3.00 -3.19 7.18
CA ILE A 110 -3.37 -4.23 6.22
C ILE A 110 -2.38 -5.40 6.32
N CYS A 111 -1.09 -5.14 6.19
CA CYS A 111 -0.05 -6.17 6.23
C CYS A 111 -0.07 -6.94 7.55
N GLN A 112 -0.20 -6.25 8.69
CA GLN A 112 -0.26 -6.89 10.00
C GLN A 112 -1.55 -7.71 10.20
N SER A 113 -2.70 -7.22 9.71
CA SER A 113 -3.97 -7.94 9.81
C SER A 113 -3.97 -9.18 8.91
N CYS A 114 -3.45 -9.08 7.68
CA CYS A 114 -3.22 -10.23 6.79
C CYS A 114 -2.29 -11.26 7.43
N LYS A 115 -1.17 -10.83 8.05
CA LYS A 115 -0.29 -11.74 8.80
C LYS A 115 -1.06 -12.50 9.88
N ARG A 116 -1.85 -11.81 10.70
CA ARG A 116 -2.68 -12.44 11.75
C ARG A 116 -3.79 -13.33 11.18
N LEU A 117 -4.28 -13.04 9.99
CA LEU A 117 -5.39 -13.77 9.38
C LEU A 117 -4.96 -15.09 8.73
N TYR A 118 -3.78 -15.14 8.12
CA TYR A 118 -3.35 -16.29 7.32
C TYR A 118 -2.20 -17.11 7.93
N ILE A 119 -1.25 -16.47 8.63
CA ILE A 119 -0.06 -17.19 9.11
C ILE A 119 -0.44 -18.15 10.24
N GLY A 120 -0.05 -19.42 10.09
CA GLY A 120 -0.33 -20.48 11.05
C GLY A 120 -1.80 -20.90 11.12
N LYS A 121 -2.63 -20.46 10.16
CA LYS A 121 -4.07 -20.77 10.10
C LYS A 121 -4.38 -21.57 8.82
N PRO A 122 -5.39 -22.45 8.84
CA PRO A 122 -5.80 -23.23 7.67
C PRO A 122 -6.61 -22.41 6.64
N ILE A 123 -6.49 -21.09 6.67
CA ILE A 123 -7.20 -20.18 5.78
C ILE A 123 -6.34 -19.99 4.53
N ASN A 124 -6.92 -20.24 3.36
CA ASN A 124 -6.22 -20.04 2.10
C ASN A 124 -6.16 -18.56 1.72
N TYR A 125 -4.98 -18.12 1.33
CA TYR A 125 -4.78 -16.87 0.60
C TYR A 125 -5.64 -16.85 -0.68
N THR A 126 -6.02 -15.65 -1.12
CA THR A 126 -6.69 -15.42 -2.41
C THR A 126 -5.87 -14.51 -3.31
N TRP A 127 -6.14 -14.54 -4.62
CA TRP A 127 -5.53 -13.57 -5.55
C TRP A 127 -5.87 -12.12 -5.16
N SER A 128 -7.08 -11.89 -4.66
CA SER A 128 -7.48 -10.58 -4.12
C SER A 128 -6.57 -10.13 -2.98
N THR A 129 -6.20 -11.05 -2.08
CA THR A 129 -5.29 -10.78 -0.96
C THR A 129 -3.90 -10.35 -1.44
N LEU A 130 -3.42 -10.91 -2.56
CA LEU A 130 -2.13 -10.54 -3.16
C LEU A 130 -2.14 -9.05 -3.53
N HIS A 131 -3.15 -8.63 -4.29
CA HIS A 131 -3.29 -7.25 -4.74
C HIS A 131 -3.41 -6.28 -3.56
N VAL A 132 -4.16 -6.65 -2.53
CA VAL A 132 -4.33 -5.81 -1.34
C VAL A 132 -3.02 -5.62 -0.58
N ILE A 133 -2.24 -6.69 -0.40
CA ILE A 133 -0.93 -6.63 0.27
C ILE A 133 0.06 -5.82 -0.59
N PHE A 134 0.11 -6.09 -1.88
CA PHE A 134 1.00 -5.38 -2.79
C PHE A 134 0.67 -3.89 -2.85
N LEU A 135 -0.61 -3.53 -2.94
CA LEU A 135 -1.07 -2.14 -2.88
C LEU A 135 -0.66 -1.46 -1.58
N ALA A 136 -0.89 -2.10 -0.43
CA ALA A 136 -0.47 -1.57 0.85
C ALA A 136 1.06 -1.36 0.89
N GLY A 137 1.83 -2.29 0.33
CA GLY A 137 3.27 -2.14 0.14
C GLY A 137 3.63 -0.89 -0.68
N LEU A 138 3.05 -0.75 -1.88
CA LEU A 138 3.29 0.39 -2.76
C LEU A 138 2.86 1.71 -2.12
N THR A 139 1.75 1.74 -1.39
CA THR A 139 1.30 2.96 -0.69
C THR A 139 2.27 3.36 0.41
N ASN A 140 2.76 2.42 1.23
CA ASN A 140 3.79 2.72 2.23
C ASN A 140 5.03 3.34 1.59
N LEU A 141 5.49 2.75 0.50
CA LEU A 141 6.63 3.25 -0.28
C LEU A 141 6.36 4.66 -0.82
N HIS A 142 5.20 4.87 -1.46
CA HIS A 142 4.80 6.16 -2.01
C HIS A 142 4.77 7.25 -0.94
N CYS A 143 4.11 6.99 0.18
CA CYS A 143 4.07 7.95 1.29
C CYS A 143 5.47 8.31 1.81
N LEU A 144 6.39 7.34 1.86
CA LEU A 144 7.77 7.54 2.30
C LEU A 144 8.60 8.35 1.29
N TRP A 145 8.42 8.14 -0.01
CA TRP A 145 9.12 8.87 -1.07
C TRP A 145 8.58 10.28 -1.29
N THR A 146 7.26 10.46 -1.18
CA THR A 146 6.65 11.75 -1.50
C THR A 146 6.64 12.71 -0.31
N SER A 147 6.27 12.26 0.91
CA SER A 147 6.07 13.19 2.05
C SER A 147 7.31 13.29 2.96
N PRO A 148 7.88 14.50 3.14
CA PRO A 148 8.90 14.74 4.15
C PRO A 148 8.40 14.51 5.58
N ALA A 149 7.14 14.83 5.88
CA ALA A 149 6.56 14.65 7.21
C ALA A 149 6.48 13.17 7.58
N VAL A 150 6.08 12.31 6.63
CA VAL A 150 6.13 10.86 6.80
C VAL A 150 7.54 10.39 7.14
N ARG A 151 8.55 10.84 6.40
CA ARG A 151 9.95 10.47 6.68
C ARG A 151 10.43 10.91 8.06
N GLN A 152 10.01 12.08 8.52
CA GLN A 152 10.36 12.59 9.86
C GLN A 152 9.67 11.81 10.98
N ALA A 153 8.41 11.45 10.80
CA ALA A 153 7.66 10.65 11.76
C ALA A 153 8.06 9.16 11.74
N ALA A 154 8.56 8.67 10.61
CA ALA A 154 8.90 7.27 10.39
C ALA A 154 10.11 6.81 11.24
N ARG A 155 9.86 5.80 12.07
CA ARG A 155 10.94 5.07 12.73
C ARG A 155 11.41 3.93 11.83
N ILE A 156 12.75 3.79 11.70
CA ILE A 156 13.36 2.81 10.78
C ILE A 156 12.96 1.38 11.15
N ASP A 157 12.94 1.06 12.44
CA ASP A 157 12.49 -0.23 12.98
C ASP A 157 11.05 -0.54 12.55
N SER A 158 10.15 0.45 12.65
CA SER A 158 8.75 0.30 12.24
C SER A 158 8.61 0.10 10.73
N VAL A 159 9.27 0.93 9.92
CA VAL A 159 9.22 0.84 8.45
C VAL A 159 9.79 -0.50 7.97
N SER A 160 10.95 -0.88 8.51
CA SER A 160 11.60 -2.16 8.20
C SER A 160 10.69 -3.35 8.53
N ASN A 161 10.02 -3.32 9.69
CA ASN A 161 9.07 -4.37 10.07
C ASN A 161 7.84 -4.42 9.13
N SER A 162 7.31 -3.28 8.71
CA SER A 162 6.21 -3.21 7.74
C SER A 162 6.62 -3.78 6.38
N PHE A 163 7.77 -3.38 5.84
CA PHE A 163 8.31 -3.91 4.58
C PHE A 163 8.59 -5.40 4.68
N THR A 164 9.27 -5.85 5.74
CA THR A 164 9.55 -7.27 5.97
C THR A 164 8.26 -8.09 6.04
N THR A 165 7.23 -7.59 6.73
CA THR A 165 5.93 -8.28 6.82
C THR A 165 5.27 -8.39 5.44
N CYS A 166 5.30 -7.33 4.64
CA CYS A 166 4.75 -7.32 3.29
C CYS A 166 5.52 -8.28 2.36
N THR A 167 6.85 -8.18 2.29
CA THR A 167 7.71 -9.06 1.48
C THR A 167 7.54 -10.53 1.87
N MET A 168 7.49 -10.85 3.16
CA MET A 168 7.25 -12.20 3.65
C MET A 168 5.90 -12.75 3.16
N LEU A 169 4.83 -11.95 3.22
CA LEU A 169 3.52 -12.38 2.75
C LEU A 169 3.53 -12.61 1.23
N LEU A 170 4.12 -11.71 0.46
CA LEU A 170 4.25 -11.87 -1.00
C LEU A 170 5.07 -13.12 -1.35
N ALA A 171 6.15 -13.40 -0.60
CA ALA A 171 6.96 -14.60 -0.79
C ALA A 171 6.18 -15.89 -0.56
N ILE A 172 5.41 -15.97 0.53
CA ILE A 172 4.53 -17.12 0.81
C ILE A 172 3.52 -17.32 -0.33
N MET A 173 2.99 -16.24 -0.89
CA MET A 173 2.05 -16.33 -2.02
C MET A 173 2.75 -16.75 -3.32
N ALA A 174 3.98 -16.28 -3.56
CA ALA A 174 4.81 -16.67 -4.71
C ALA A 174 5.25 -18.15 -4.67
N GLU A 175 5.46 -18.72 -3.49
CA GLU A 175 5.69 -20.16 -3.33
C GLU A 175 4.47 -20.99 -3.76
N ARG A 176 3.26 -20.44 -3.62
CA ARG A 176 2.01 -21.10 -3.97
C ARG A 176 1.59 -20.87 -5.42
N TRP A 177 1.86 -19.68 -5.94
CA TRP A 177 1.46 -19.24 -7.27
C TRP A 177 2.62 -18.54 -7.96
N GLU A 178 3.15 -19.16 -9.02
CA GLU A 178 4.28 -18.60 -9.78
C GLU A 178 4.00 -17.18 -10.29
N GLY A 179 2.75 -16.88 -10.67
CA GLY A 179 2.32 -15.55 -11.10
C GLY A 179 2.43 -14.45 -10.03
N ALA A 180 2.63 -14.80 -8.76
CA ALA A 180 2.88 -13.83 -7.69
C ALA A 180 4.36 -13.46 -7.53
N ALA A 181 5.29 -14.19 -8.18
CA ALA A 181 6.73 -13.90 -8.10
C ALA A 181 7.08 -12.46 -8.54
N PRO A 182 6.52 -11.90 -9.64
CA PRO A 182 6.84 -10.53 -10.06
C PRO A 182 6.45 -9.47 -9.01
N TYR A 183 5.37 -9.70 -8.26
CA TYR A 183 4.94 -8.81 -7.17
C TYR A 183 5.95 -8.79 -6.03
N ARG A 184 6.45 -9.97 -5.63
CA ARG A 184 7.49 -10.10 -4.60
C ARG A 184 8.78 -9.42 -5.06
N ASP A 185 9.27 -9.78 -6.25
CA ASP A 185 10.59 -9.36 -6.74
C ASP A 185 10.66 -7.84 -6.91
N LEU A 186 9.62 -7.25 -7.49
CA LEU A 186 9.48 -5.80 -7.61
C LEU A 186 9.40 -5.11 -6.25
N PHE A 187 8.62 -5.64 -5.31
CA PHE A 187 8.49 -5.03 -3.99
C PHE A 187 9.80 -5.12 -3.18
N GLU A 188 10.51 -6.25 -3.25
CA GLU A 188 11.81 -6.45 -2.60
C GLU A 188 12.87 -5.47 -3.14
N ALA A 189 12.89 -5.26 -4.46
CA ALA A 189 13.75 -4.29 -5.11
C ALA A 189 13.49 -2.85 -4.61
N LEU A 190 12.22 -2.42 -4.66
CA LEU A 190 11.82 -1.07 -4.24
C LEU A 190 12.09 -0.83 -2.75
N THR A 191 11.77 -1.80 -1.89
CA THR A 191 11.99 -1.68 -0.44
C THR A 191 13.46 -1.68 -0.05
N SER A 192 14.31 -2.44 -0.74
CA SER A 192 15.76 -2.44 -0.50
C SER A 192 16.35 -1.04 -0.74
N ARG A 193 15.96 -0.39 -1.85
CA ARG A 193 16.36 0.99 -2.14
C ARG A 193 15.82 1.98 -1.12
N ALA A 194 14.53 1.91 -0.80
CA ALA A 194 13.92 2.79 0.19
C ALA A 194 14.59 2.69 1.57
N MET A 195 14.97 1.49 1.99
CA MET A 195 15.68 1.27 3.25
C MET A 195 17.11 1.83 3.22
N ALA A 196 17.85 1.61 2.13
CA ALA A 196 19.20 2.19 1.98
C ALA A 196 19.16 3.71 2.12
N MET A 197 18.21 4.36 1.44
CA MET A 197 18.02 5.81 1.52
C MET A 197 17.67 6.32 2.91
N LEU A 198 16.80 5.62 3.63
CA LEU A 198 16.45 5.98 5.00
C LEU A 198 17.65 5.89 5.95
N VAL A 199 18.52 4.92 5.74
CA VAL A 199 19.74 4.75 6.54
C VAL A 199 20.76 5.83 6.20
N GLU A 200 21.04 6.08 4.92
CA GLU A 200 21.97 7.12 4.44
C GLU A 200 21.58 8.52 4.97
N ARG A 201 20.29 8.86 4.97
CA ARG A 201 19.81 10.15 5.51
C ARG A 201 19.96 10.27 7.02
N LYS A 202 19.82 9.18 7.79
CA LYS A 202 20.05 9.22 9.25
C LYS A 202 21.53 9.20 9.62
N GLN A 203 22.41 8.74 8.71
CA GLN A 203 23.86 8.69 8.87
C GLN A 203 24.58 9.98 8.47
N HIS A 204 23.89 11.12 8.33
CA HIS A 204 24.51 12.45 8.26
C HIS A 204 25.11 12.92 9.62
N GLU A 205 25.71 11.98 10.35
CA GLU A 205 26.74 12.17 11.38
C GLU A 205 27.85 11.14 11.07
N PRO A 206 29.11 11.55 10.86
CA PRO A 206 30.05 10.77 10.05
C PRO A 206 30.68 9.60 10.82
N LEU A 207 30.75 8.41 10.21
CA LEU A 207 31.83 7.38 10.32
C LEU A 207 31.52 6.12 9.47
N PRO A 208 32.52 5.25 9.16
CA PRO A 208 32.83 4.82 7.80
C PRO A 208 32.13 3.52 7.37
N THR A 209 31.95 3.45 6.05
CA THR A 209 31.30 2.43 5.25
C THR A 209 31.99 1.07 5.26
N SER A 210 31.21 0.01 5.45
CA SER A 210 31.50 -1.33 4.91
C SER A 210 30.56 -1.60 3.73
N PRO A 211 31.06 -2.15 2.62
CA PRO A 211 30.25 -2.44 1.45
C PRO A 211 29.47 -3.74 1.70
N VAL A 212 28.21 -3.63 2.15
CA VAL A 212 27.29 -4.76 2.04
C VAL A 212 26.77 -4.74 0.61
N GLY A 213 27.18 -5.73 -0.17
CA GLY A 213 26.72 -5.94 -1.53
C GLY A 213 25.24 -6.30 -1.55
N SER A 214 24.37 -5.31 -1.69
CA SER A 214 23.03 -5.50 -2.24
C SER A 214 23.12 -5.23 -3.73
N THR A 215 22.98 -6.27 -4.55
CA THR A 215 22.83 -6.14 -5.99
C THR A 215 21.56 -5.32 -6.24
N VAL A 216 21.72 -4.01 -6.48
CA VAL A 216 20.60 -3.13 -6.81
C VAL A 216 20.08 -3.58 -8.19
N PRO A 217 18.83 -4.04 -8.30
CA PRO A 217 18.28 -4.46 -9.59
C PRO A 217 18.19 -3.26 -10.54
N ASN A 218 18.41 -3.51 -11.84
CA ASN A 218 18.40 -2.46 -12.86
C ASN A 218 16.96 -2.05 -13.19
N ILE A 219 16.77 -0.85 -13.72
CA ILE A 219 15.47 -0.31 -14.13
C ILE A 219 14.76 -1.21 -15.15
N GLU A 220 15.52 -1.89 -16.03
CA GLU A 220 14.98 -2.86 -16.98
C GLU A 220 14.24 -4.01 -16.27
N ASP A 221 14.78 -4.53 -15.16
CA ASP A 221 14.14 -5.59 -14.37
C ASP A 221 12.85 -5.07 -13.72
N LEU A 222 12.88 -3.86 -13.16
CA LEU A 222 11.70 -3.22 -12.55
C LEU A 222 10.57 -3.04 -13.56
N THR A 223 10.89 -2.53 -14.75
CA THR A 223 9.90 -2.32 -15.82
C THR A 223 9.36 -3.64 -16.35
N GLN A 224 10.18 -4.69 -16.43
CA GLN A 224 9.74 -6.02 -16.82
C GLN A 224 8.77 -6.63 -15.80
N TRP A 225 9.07 -6.56 -14.50
CA TRP A 225 8.13 -7.04 -13.48
C TRP A 225 6.84 -6.22 -13.46
N ALA A 226 6.93 -4.90 -13.63
CA ALA A 226 5.74 -4.05 -13.74
C ALA A 226 4.85 -4.44 -14.93
N ALA A 227 5.45 -4.75 -16.09
CA ALA A 227 4.72 -5.24 -17.26
C ALA A 227 4.06 -6.59 -16.99
N GLN A 228 4.77 -7.53 -16.37
CA GLN A 228 4.21 -8.83 -15.99
C GLN A 228 3.02 -8.68 -15.02
N ILE A 229 3.10 -7.74 -14.07
CA ILE A 229 2.01 -7.48 -13.14
C ILE A 229 0.78 -6.89 -13.87
N ALA A 230 1.00 -6.00 -14.84
CA ALA A 230 -0.09 -5.44 -15.65
C ALA A 230 -0.81 -6.54 -16.46
N ASP A 231 -0.05 -7.47 -17.05
CA ASP A 231 -0.59 -8.58 -17.85
C ASP A 231 -1.44 -9.55 -17.01
N VAL A 232 -1.15 -9.71 -15.72
CA VAL A 232 -1.91 -10.59 -14.81
C VAL A 232 -3.13 -9.87 -14.19
N GLY A 233 -3.49 -8.70 -14.72
CA GLY A 233 -4.76 -8.03 -14.44
C GLY A 233 -4.74 -7.20 -13.16
N MET A 234 -3.63 -6.51 -12.87
CA MET A 234 -3.63 -5.44 -11.89
C MET A 234 -4.62 -4.34 -12.33
N PRO A 235 -5.58 -3.93 -11.48
CA PRO A 235 -6.46 -2.81 -11.84
C PRO A 235 -5.70 -1.55 -12.26
N ASP A 236 -6.16 -0.87 -13.32
CA ASP A 236 -5.55 0.37 -13.85
C ASP A 236 -5.31 1.44 -12.77
N ALA A 237 -6.18 1.43 -11.77
CA ALA A 237 -6.09 2.23 -10.57
C ALA A 237 -4.91 1.86 -9.65
N PHE A 238 -4.01 0.94 -9.96
CA PHE A 238 -2.80 0.71 -9.18
C PHE A 238 -1.54 0.92 -10.02
N GLY A 239 -1.68 0.83 -11.35
CA GLY A 239 -0.60 1.10 -12.30
C GLY A 239 0.00 2.49 -12.12
N SER A 240 -0.80 3.53 -11.85
CA SER A 240 -0.25 4.89 -11.71
C SER A 240 0.64 5.09 -10.47
N LEU A 241 0.32 4.42 -9.34
CA LEU A 241 1.18 4.45 -8.15
C LEU A 241 2.50 3.77 -8.48
N LEU A 242 2.43 2.60 -9.13
CA LEU A 242 3.62 1.88 -9.53
C LEU A 242 4.49 2.66 -10.53
N SER A 243 3.88 3.28 -11.54
CA SER A 243 4.60 4.11 -12.51
C SER A 243 5.28 5.32 -11.86
N GLY A 244 4.60 5.98 -10.92
CA GLY A 244 5.19 7.07 -10.14
C GLY A 244 6.41 6.61 -9.34
N LEU A 245 6.28 5.48 -8.64
CA LEU A 245 7.35 4.90 -7.84
C LEU A 245 8.59 4.50 -8.66
N ILE A 246 8.39 3.93 -9.86
CA ILE A 246 9.50 3.61 -10.76
C ILE A 246 10.16 4.89 -11.30
N GLY A 247 9.37 5.95 -11.52
CA GLY A 247 9.89 7.27 -11.87
C GLY A 247 10.76 7.86 -10.76
N ASP A 248 10.25 7.90 -9.52
CA ASP A 248 10.96 8.40 -8.35
C ASP A 248 12.25 7.62 -8.08
N TYR A 249 12.20 6.29 -8.22
CA TYR A 249 13.38 5.42 -8.15
C TYR A 249 14.47 5.82 -9.15
N SER A 250 14.07 6.24 -10.36
CA SER A 250 15.00 6.60 -11.44
C SER A 250 15.64 7.97 -11.20
N LEU A 251 14.86 8.96 -10.75
CA LEU A 251 15.35 10.32 -10.49
C LEU A 251 16.38 10.35 -9.36
N GLU A 252 16.15 9.61 -8.28
CA GLU A 252 17.06 9.57 -7.14
C GLU A 252 18.32 8.71 -7.40
N GLY A 253 18.31 7.86 -8.42
CA GLY A 253 19.50 7.14 -8.90
C GLY A 253 20.50 8.06 -9.63
N GLN A 254 20.02 9.16 -10.22
CA GLN A 254 20.85 10.15 -10.90
C GLN A 254 21.46 11.20 -9.96
N GLU A 255 20.78 11.56 -8.86
CA GLU A 255 21.31 12.54 -7.89
C GLU A 255 22.61 12.08 -7.18
N SER A 256 22.92 10.78 -7.18
CA SER A 256 24.17 10.25 -6.62
C SER A 256 25.40 10.42 -7.53
N ASN A 257 25.25 10.85 -8.78
CA ASN A 257 26.36 10.92 -9.74
C ASN A 257 26.78 12.35 -10.13
N ASP A 258 26.01 13.38 -9.76
CA ASP A 258 26.24 14.77 -10.19
C ASP A 258 26.82 15.69 -9.09
N SER A 259 27.31 15.13 -7.97
CA SER A 259 28.03 15.90 -6.93
C SER A 259 29.53 15.60 -6.86
N LEU A 260 30.13 15.27 -8.01
CA LEU A 260 31.57 15.30 -8.21
C LEU A 260 31.88 16.20 -9.41
N TRP A 261 32.53 17.33 -9.11
CA TRP A 261 33.00 18.40 -10.00
C TRP A 261 31.98 19.52 -10.27
N GLU A 262 32.07 20.60 -9.50
CA GLU A 262 32.49 21.91 -10.01
C GLU A 262 32.87 22.84 -8.86
N PHE A 263 33.98 23.56 -9.04
CA PHE A 263 34.65 24.46 -8.09
C PHE A 263 33.93 25.81 -7.94
#